data_AF-A0A9P6ILC4-F1
#
_entry.id   AF-A0A9P6ILC4-F1
#
_cell.length_a   1.000
_cell.length_b   1.000
_cell.length_c   1.000
_cell.angle_alpha   90.00
_cell.angle_beta   90.00
_cell.angle_gamma   90.00
#
_symmetry.space_group_name_H-M   'P 1'
#
loop_
_entity.id
_entity.type
_entity.pdbx_description
1 polymer ?
#
loop_
_entity_poly.entity_id
_entity_poly.type
_entity_poly.pdbx_seq_one_letter_code
_entity_poly.pdbx_strand_id
1 'polypeptide(L)'
;MECQSWHKRICIDPKKTAFNLMKTVYADDFNTMNKELMGSYGFEKCKNPIEMQNLLGLYQGMIKVLECDLKELDKAFQENKLPEFIVSTFFYKKVTPDHSGEYYKWFIQNLDICRH
;
A
#
# COMPACT_ATOMS: atom_id res chain seq x y z
N MET A 1 15.30 23.71 9.78
CA MET A 1 15.68 22.31 10.03
C MET A 1 16.18 21.74 8.72
N GLU A 2 17.49 21.83 8.53
CA GLU A 2 18.17 21.27 7.36
C GLU A 2 18.45 19.79 7.60
N CYS A 3 18.34 18.98 6.55
CA CYS A 3 18.77 17.59 6.57
C CYS A 3 19.71 17.40 5.39
N GLN A 4 21.02 17.34 5.65
CA GLN A 4 22.03 16.93 4.68
C GLN A 4 22.52 15.52 5.05
N SER A 5 22.45 14.58 4.09
CA SER A 5 23.38 13.44 3.95
C SER A 5 22.99 12.55 2.75
N TRP A 6 23.57 12.88 1.60
CA TRP A 6 24.14 12.00 0.56
C TRP A 6 23.75 10.51 0.57
N HIS A 7 22.53 10.21 0.14
CA HIS A 7 22.21 9.22 -0.88
C HIS A 7 21.09 9.88 -1.70
N LYS A 8 20.87 9.54 -2.97
CA LYS A 8 19.65 9.95 -3.69
C LYS A 8 18.43 9.30 -3.02
N ARG A 9 18.08 9.72 -1.80
CA ARG A 9 16.78 9.45 -1.19
C ARG A 9 15.82 10.23 -2.04
N ILE A 10 15.07 9.51 -2.87
CA ILE A 10 13.82 10.02 -3.41
C ILE A 10 13.09 10.58 -2.19
N CYS A 11 12.93 11.89 -2.10
CA CYS A 11 12.11 12.50 -1.06
C CYS A 11 10.68 12.09 -1.37
N ILE A 12 10.22 11.01 -0.73
CA ILE A 12 8.86 10.52 -0.86
C ILE A 12 7.97 11.54 -0.15
N ASP A 13 7.20 12.32 -0.91
CA ASP A 13 6.14 13.15 -0.35
C ASP A 13 4.95 12.23 -0.02
N PRO A 14 4.69 11.96 1.27
CA PRO A 14 3.72 10.95 1.69
C PRO A 14 2.30 11.24 1.15
N LYS A 15 1.90 12.52 1.16
CA LYS A 15 0.59 12.96 0.66
C LYS A 15 0.44 12.69 -0.83
N LYS A 16 1.53 12.89 -1.58
CA LYS A 16 1.57 12.68 -3.02
C LYS A 16 1.56 11.18 -3.34
N THR A 17 2.25 10.34 -2.57
CA THR A 17 2.28 8.89 -2.82
C THR A 17 0.96 8.21 -2.52
N ALA A 18 0.26 8.57 -1.44
CA ALA A 18 -1.06 8.02 -1.15
C ALA A 18 -2.09 8.41 -2.22
N PHE A 19 -2.01 9.66 -2.70
CA PHE A 19 -2.85 10.13 -3.79
C PHE A 19 -2.55 9.44 -5.13
N ASN A 20 -1.27 9.18 -5.43
CA ASN A 20 -0.88 8.41 -6.61
C ASN A 20 -1.34 6.95 -6.51
N LEU A 21 -1.23 6.32 -5.33
CA LEU A 21 -1.78 4.98 -5.07
C LEU A 21 -3.27 4.93 -5.37
N MET A 22 -4.04 5.90 -4.86
CA MET A 22 -5.46 6.02 -5.14
C MET A 22 -5.72 6.09 -6.65
N LYS A 23 -5.00 6.95 -7.38
CA LYS A 23 -5.14 7.05 -8.85
C LYS A 23 -4.88 5.73 -9.55
N THR A 24 -3.80 5.04 -9.20
CA THR A 24 -3.45 3.72 -9.75
C THR A 24 -4.54 2.70 -9.48
N VAL A 25 -5.06 2.67 -8.25
CA VAL A 25 -6.18 1.81 -7.85
C VAL A 25 -7.43 2.08 -8.69
N TYR A 26 -7.83 3.34 -8.87
CA TYR A 26 -9.01 3.68 -9.67
C TYR A 26 -8.82 3.42 -11.16
N ALA A 27 -7.64 3.69 -11.71
CA ALA A 27 -7.33 3.44 -13.10
C ALA A 27 -7.13 1.95 -13.43
N ASP A 28 -6.82 1.13 -12.42
CA ASP A 28 -6.38 -0.27 -12.59
C ASP A 28 -5.23 -0.40 -13.60
N ASP A 29 -4.32 0.59 -13.57
CA ASP A 29 -3.28 0.76 -14.57
C ASP A 29 -1.92 1.00 -13.91
N PHE A 30 -1.03 0.01 -14.01
CA PHE A 30 0.35 0.09 -13.53
C PHE A 30 1.19 1.18 -14.20
N ASN A 31 0.82 1.67 -15.39
CA ASN A 31 1.54 2.78 -16.04
C ASN A 31 1.44 4.08 -15.25
N THR A 32 0.48 4.18 -14.33
CA THR A 32 0.36 5.32 -13.41
C THR A 32 1.32 5.23 -12.21
N MET A 33 2.01 4.10 -12.02
CA MET A 33 3.01 3.94 -10.97
C MET A 33 4.31 4.66 -11.35
N ASN A 34 4.56 5.77 -10.66
CA ASN A 34 5.84 6.45 -10.73
C ASN A 34 6.86 5.82 -9.78
N LYS A 35 8.13 6.22 -9.90
CA LYS A 35 9.23 5.71 -9.06
C LYS A 35 9.01 5.93 -7.55
N GLU A 36 8.33 7.01 -7.17
CA GLU A 36 8.00 7.30 -5.76
C GLU A 36 7.01 6.27 -5.21
N LEU A 37 5.95 5.96 -5.96
CA LEU A 37 4.96 4.95 -5.58
C LEU A 37 5.56 3.54 -5.58
N MET A 38 6.43 3.22 -6.56
CA MET A 38 7.13 1.94 -6.60
C MET A 38 7.98 1.72 -5.33
N GLY A 39 8.65 2.76 -4.82
CA GLY A 39 9.41 2.70 -3.56
C GLY A 39 8.57 2.76 -2.29
N SER A 40 7.25 2.79 -2.41
CA SER A 40 6.31 2.99 -1.28
C SER A 40 5.31 1.84 -1.18
N TYR A 41 4.66 1.73 -0.03
CA TYR A 41 3.54 0.80 0.20
C TYR A 41 3.81 -0.67 -0.16
N GLY A 42 5.08 -1.09 -0.17
CA GLY A 42 5.52 -2.46 -0.41
C GLY A 42 5.77 -2.87 -1.87
N PHE A 43 5.49 -2.01 -2.86
CA PHE A 43 5.66 -2.39 -4.28
C PHE A 43 7.10 -2.74 -4.66
N GLU A 44 8.10 -2.10 -4.05
CA GLU A 44 9.53 -2.39 -4.29
C GLU A 44 9.93 -3.80 -3.82
N LYS A 45 9.19 -4.37 -2.87
CA LYS A 45 9.47 -5.71 -2.32
C LYS A 45 8.79 -6.83 -3.09
N CYS A 46 7.87 -6.51 -4.02
CA CYS A 46 7.26 -7.48 -4.91
C CYS A 46 8.30 -8.06 -5.87
N LYS A 47 8.46 -9.39 -5.88
CA LYS A 47 9.47 -10.11 -6.66
C LYS A 47 9.05 -10.41 -8.09
N ASN A 48 7.74 -10.38 -8.35
CA ASN A 48 7.18 -10.73 -9.64
C ASN A 48 5.86 -9.96 -9.91
N PRO A 49 5.39 -9.95 -11.17
CA PRO A 49 4.16 -9.25 -11.53
C PRO A 49 2.90 -9.75 -10.82
N ILE A 50 2.86 -11.02 -10.39
CA ILE A 50 1.69 -11.59 -9.68
C ILE A 50 1.59 -10.99 -8.28
N GLU A 51 2.69 -10.88 -7.54
CA GLU A 51 2.72 -10.23 -6.24
C GLU A 51 2.32 -8.75 -6.35
N MET A 52 2.77 -8.08 -7.41
CA MET A 52 2.40 -6.69 -7.71
C MET A 52 0.90 -6.53 -8.00
N GLN A 53 0.30 -7.45 -8.76
CA GLN A 53 -1.15 -7.52 -8.99
C GLN A 53 -1.93 -7.81 -7.72
N ASN A 54 -1.47 -8.77 -6.91
CA ASN A 54 -2.12 -9.10 -5.65
C ASN A 54 -2.09 -7.91 -4.68
N LEU A 55 -0.97 -7.20 -4.61
CA LEU A 55 -0.84 -6.00 -3.78
C LEU A 55 -1.71 -4.85 -4.30
N LEU A 56 -1.82 -4.66 -5.61
CA LEU A 56 -2.75 -3.68 -6.18
C LEU A 56 -4.21 -4.06 -5.86
N GLY A 57 -4.58 -5.34 -6.01
CA GLY A 57 -5.92 -5.85 -5.68
C GLY A 57 -6.27 -5.67 -4.20
N LEU A 58 -5.28 -5.84 -3.31
CA LEU A 58 -5.43 -5.53 -1.89
C LEU A 58 -5.78 -4.05 -1.66
N TYR A 59 -5.01 -3.14 -2.25
CA TYR A 59 -5.28 -1.70 -2.14
C TYR A 59 -6.58 -1.27 -2.83
N GLN A 60 -6.99 -1.95 -3.91
CA GLN A 60 -8.32 -1.78 -4.50
C GLN A 60 -9.42 -2.12 -3.49
N GLY A 61 -9.31 -3.26 -2.80
CA GLY A 61 -10.23 -3.63 -1.73
C GLY A 61 -10.28 -2.57 -0.64
N MET A 62 -9.12 -2.11 -0.16
CA MET A 62 -9.05 -1.10 0.90
C MET A 62 -9.66 0.24 0.50
N ILE A 63 -9.30 0.77 -0.68
CA ILE A 63 -9.68 2.12 -1.09
C ILE A 63 -11.09 2.15 -1.70
N LYS A 64 -11.42 1.21 -2.59
CA LYS A 64 -12.72 1.22 -3.30
C LYS A 64 -13.86 0.59 -2.51
N VAL A 65 -13.58 -0.44 -1.70
CA VAL A 65 -14.63 -1.22 -1.01
C VAL A 65 -14.71 -0.85 0.46
N LEU A 66 -13.57 -0.78 1.14
CA LEU A 66 -13.53 -0.47 2.58
C LEU A 66 -13.49 1.03 2.86
N GLU A 67 -13.29 1.86 1.84
CA GLU A 67 -13.21 3.32 1.92
C GLU A 67 -12.21 3.75 3.00
N CYS A 68 -11.00 3.17 2.98
CA CYS A 68 -9.96 3.49 3.96
C CYS A 68 -9.52 4.96 3.85
N ASP A 69 -9.21 5.59 4.99
CA ASP A 69 -8.66 6.95 4.99
C ASP A 69 -7.23 6.95 4.46
N LEU A 70 -7.01 7.63 3.32
CA LEU A 70 -5.70 7.74 2.68
C LEU A 70 -4.66 8.45 3.57
N LYS A 71 -5.07 9.38 4.43
CA LYS A 71 -4.16 10.04 5.37
C LYS A 71 -3.70 9.06 6.45
N GLU A 72 -4.59 8.18 6.91
CA GLU A 72 -4.22 7.16 7.89
C GLU A 72 -3.35 6.07 7.28
N LEU A 73 -3.66 5.65 6.03
CA LEU A 73 -2.81 4.73 5.27
C LEU A 73 -1.40 5.29 5.10
N ASP A 74 -1.30 6.56 4.74
CA ASP A 74 -0.03 7.24 4.55
C ASP A 74 0.75 7.39 5.86
N LYS A 75 0.07 7.78 6.93
CA LYS A 75 0.65 7.83 8.28
C LYS A 75 1.17 6.45 8.71
N ALA A 76 0.42 5.38 8.47
CA ALA A 76 0.84 4.02 8.80
C ALA A 76 2.08 3.60 8.02
N PHE A 77 2.18 3.97 6.74
CA PHE A 77 3.40 3.79 5.95
C PHE A 77 4.59 4.52 6.57
N GLN A 78 4.44 5.81 6.90
CA GLN A 78 5.51 6.60 7.54
C GLN A 78 5.95 6.05 8.91
N GLU A 79 5.03 5.44 9.66
CA GLU A 79 5.31 4.85 10.98
C GLU A 79 5.80 3.40 10.91
N ASN A 80 6.00 2.83 9.72
CA ASN A 80 6.31 1.41 9.52
C ASN A 80 5.28 0.45 10.13
N LYS A 81 4.00 0.86 10.14
CA LYS A 81 2.85 0.10 10.68
C LYS A 81 1.85 -0.29 9.59
N LEU A 82 2.31 -0.32 8.35
CA LEU A 82 1.45 -0.59 7.20
C LEU A 82 0.74 -1.96 7.30
N PRO A 83 1.42 -3.06 7.69
CA PRO A 83 0.75 -4.34 7.85
C PRO A 83 -0.36 -4.33 8.91
N GLU A 84 -0.08 -3.74 10.08
CA GLU A 84 -1.04 -3.62 11.18
C GLU A 84 -2.25 -2.79 10.76
N PHE A 85 -2.02 -1.69 10.05
CA PHE A 85 -3.08 -0.85 9.53
C PHE A 85 -3.96 -1.61 8.53
N ILE A 86 -3.36 -2.34 7.58
CA ILE A 86 -4.10 -3.16 6.60
C ILE A 86 -4.97 -4.20 7.34
N VAL A 87 -4.37 -5.01 8.22
CA VAL A 87 -5.09 -6.04 8.98
C VAL A 87 -6.25 -5.44 9.78
N SER A 88 -5.99 -4.33 10.47
CA SER A 88 -7.01 -3.65 11.28
C SER A 88 -8.16 -3.11 10.42
N THR A 89 -7.88 -2.58 9.23
CA THR A 89 -8.88 -2.07 8.30
C THR A 89 -9.87 -3.16 7.87
N PHE A 90 -9.36 -4.34 7.51
CA PHE A 90 -10.21 -5.48 7.14
C PHE A 90 -11.00 -6.03 8.34
N PHE A 91 -10.39 -6.06 9.53
CA PHE A 91 -11.05 -6.50 10.75
C PHE A 91 -12.20 -5.57 11.19
N TYR A 92 -11.95 -4.26 11.29
CA TYR A 92 -12.95 -3.28 11.77
C TYR A 92 -14.14 -3.13 10.83
N LYS A 93 -13.93 -3.31 9.52
CA LYS A 93 -15.01 -3.30 8.53
C LYS A 93 -15.82 -4.62 8.49
N LYS A 94 -15.58 -5.53 9.46
CA LYS A 94 -16.26 -6.82 9.65
C LYS A 94 -16.18 -7.72 8.41
N VAL A 95 -15.10 -7.60 7.65
CA VAL A 95 -14.89 -8.46 6.51
C VAL A 95 -14.48 -9.83 7.05
N THR A 96 -15.39 -10.80 6.98
CA THR A 96 -15.08 -12.16 7.40
C THR A 96 -13.99 -12.75 6.50
N PRO A 97 -13.21 -13.75 6.95
CA PRO A 97 -12.21 -14.41 6.11
C PRO A 97 -12.75 -14.94 4.77
N ASP A 98 -14.05 -15.25 4.72
CA ASP A 98 -14.74 -15.72 3.51
C ASP A 98 -15.09 -14.58 2.53
N HIS A 99 -15.14 -13.34 3.01
CA HIS A 99 -15.46 -12.14 2.23
C HIS A 99 -14.26 -11.20 2.04
N SER A 100 -13.10 -11.52 2.63
CA SER A 100 -11.90 -10.67 2.54
C SER A 100 -11.21 -10.67 1.19
N GLY A 101 -11.68 -11.52 0.28
CA GLY A 101 -11.08 -11.70 -1.04
C GLY A 101 -9.74 -12.43 -0.98
N GLU A 102 -9.34 -12.97 -2.13
CA GLU A 102 -8.11 -13.75 -2.26
C GLU A 102 -6.86 -12.88 -2.05
N TYR A 103 -6.92 -11.59 -2.36
CA TYR A 103 -5.81 -10.65 -2.16
C TYR A 103 -5.46 -10.42 -0.68
N TYR A 104 -6.46 -10.34 0.21
CA TYR A 104 -6.20 -10.23 1.64
C TYR A 104 -5.62 -11.52 2.22
N LYS A 105 -6.14 -12.68 1.81
CA LYS A 105 -5.59 -13.98 2.23
C LYS A 105 -4.13 -14.13 1.80
N TRP A 106 -3.82 -13.76 0.56
CA TRP A 106 -2.44 -13.69 0.07
C TRP A 106 -1.60 -12.72 0.91
N PHE A 107 -2.12 -11.54 1.24
CA PHE A 107 -1.38 -10.54 2.02
C PHE A 107 -1.00 -11.04 3.42
N ILE A 108 -1.90 -11.74 4.12
CA ILE A 108 -1.60 -12.34 5.44
C ILE A 108 -0.43 -13.32 5.38
N GLN A 109 -0.24 -14.01 4.26
CA GLN A 109 0.88 -14.92 4.04
C GLN A 109 2.18 -14.19 3.63
N ASN A 110 2.09 -12.90 3.28
CA ASN A 110 3.18 -12.10 2.69
C ASN A 110 3.34 -10.74 3.37
N LEU A 111 3.09 -10.65 4.68
CA LEU A 111 3.14 -9.38 5.44
C LEU A 111 4.49 -8.64 5.30
N ASP A 112 5.57 -9.37 5.07
CA ASP A 112 6.92 -8.83 4.92
C ASP A 112 7.08 -7.88 3.73
N ILE A 113 6.21 -7.97 2.72
CA ILE A 113 6.18 -7.05 1.58
C ILE A 113 5.90 -5.61 2.04
N CYS A 114 5.10 -5.43 3.09
CA CYS A 114 4.74 -4.11 3.61
C CYS A 114 5.47 -3.74 4.92
N ARG A 115 6.39 -4.58 5.41
CA ARG A 115 7.30 -4.22 6.50
C ARG A 115 8.47 -3.44 5.93
N HIS A 116 9.05 -2.48 6.65
CA HIS A 116 10.28 -1.81 6.23
C HIS A 116 11.51 -2.55 6.74
#